data_AF-A0A2D5US16-F1
#
_entry.id   AF-A0A2D5US16-F1
#
_cell.length_a   1.000
_cell.length_b   1.000
_cell.length_c   1.000
_cell.angle_alpha   90.00
_cell.angle_beta   90.00
_cell.angle_gamma   90.00
#
_symmetry.space_group_name_H-M   'P 1'
#
loop_
_entity.id
_entity.type
_entity.pdbx_description
1 polymer ?
#
loop_
_entity_poly.entity_id
_entity_poly.type
_entity_poly.pdbx_seq_one_letter_code
_entity_poly.pdbx_strand_id
1 'polypeptide(L)'
;MAKLEKAGIPTVLIDFEDQIHMVKEWALAEGVPKIRFLHGGRVVPGPEDVDDWIEPMLEALTKPLTDEEKESGRWEPSRDRVLFEGTLDEAQEFYQQTKDIPRPVYAPMAVYTDGLPIIVPTEERVRAMLTGTSHQPDELITYQADITGILTGQRKKGEVVRFQPSTWRTATVEQVAINAVMAGCKPEYLPVVLAIAESGCGTSTTVFSSQWVCVSGPIAKEIGMNAGCGMLNPGNPANAAIGRAYQLMAINLGGAITGVNRMSSIGSPFNMGGCCFAEYSDGLPPGWKGLNEEFRFKKDESVVMAMITEGGIEGAQFSPGGYRAFQKSGHGGIARRLDVKGTPGPHNWLEYLLPGLWANRTGPRTFIMVHEMAQHLYEYGFKSKEAVYEWIWEKSLTPVKDYRNYSWPDLTTDGWMGIERTSGKRWKELPDDYPVPVAGNMPSENRIIISGGDEELCLEISGGPIGSNPVYSVDAWR
;
A
#
# COMPACT_ATOMS: atom_id res chain seq x y z
N MET A 1 3.45 -12.54 21.37
CA MET A 1 4.53 -13.06 22.24
C MET A 1 5.00 -12.05 23.27
N ALA A 2 5.44 -10.85 22.91
CA ALA A 2 5.90 -9.84 23.89
C ALA A 2 4.94 -9.56 25.06
N LYS A 3 3.62 -9.56 24.81
CA LYS A 3 2.59 -9.46 25.87
C LYS A 3 2.63 -10.63 26.87
N LEU A 4 2.92 -11.84 26.40
CA LEU A 4 3.03 -13.04 27.23
C LEU A 4 4.32 -13.00 28.07
N GLU A 5 5.45 -12.65 27.46
CA GLU A 5 6.73 -12.47 28.16
C GLU A 5 6.62 -11.42 29.29
N LYS A 6 6.01 -10.27 29.01
CA LYS A 6 5.75 -9.23 30.02
C LYS A 6 4.80 -9.68 31.13
N ALA A 7 3.98 -10.70 30.88
CA ALA A 7 3.14 -11.33 31.87
C ALA A 7 3.84 -12.47 32.64
N GLY A 8 5.14 -12.70 32.39
CA GLY A 8 5.93 -13.77 33.00
C GLY A 8 5.65 -15.16 32.43
N ILE A 9 5.02 -15.23 31.25
CA ILE A 9 4.74 -16.49 30.55
C ILE A 9 5.86 -16.70 29.51
N PRO A 10 6.70 -17.75 29.67
CA PRO A 10 7.78 -18.02 28.73
C PRO A 10 7.25 -18.27 27.31
N THR A 11 7.93 -17.68 26.32
CA THR A 11 7.65 -17.91 24.90
C THR A 11 8.92 -18.24 24.15
N VAL A 12 8.75 -18.98 23.05
CA VAL A 12 9.81 -19.25 22.07
C VAL A 12 9.20 -18.96 20.71
N LEU A 13 9.83 -18.07 19.94
CA LEU A 13 9.42 -17.83 18.58
C LEU A 13 10.11 -18.83 17.65
N ILE A 14 9.35 -19.42 16.73
CA ILE A 14 9.88 -20.21 15.63
C ILE A 14 9.67 -19.39 14.35
N ASP A 15 10.76 -19.03 13.67
CA ASP A 15 10.72 -18.34 12.38
C ASP A 15 11.94 -18.78 11.55
N PHE A 16 12.10 -18.27 10.34
CA PHE A 16 13.21 -18.65 9.49
C PHE A 16 14.51 -17.95 9.87
N GLU A 17 15.64 -18.64 9.71
CA GLU A 17 16.98 -18.10 9.99
C GLU A 17 17.23 -16.76 9.28
N ASP A 18 16.78 -16.61 8.03
CA ASP A 18 16.95 -15.38 7.25
C ASP A 18 16.06 -14.21 7.69
N GLN A 19 15.18 -14.43 8.67
CA GLN A 19 14.30 -13.42 9.26
C GLN A 19 14.78 -12.97 10.66
N ILE A 20 15.91 -13.50 11.16
CA ILE A 20 16.38 -13.25 12.53
C ILE A 20 16.60 -11.75 12.85
N HIS A 21 17.04 -10.96 11.86
CA HIS A 21 17.24 -9.52 12.05
C HIS A 21 15.92 -8.79 12.23
N MET A 22 14.90 -9.18 11.47
CA MET A 22 13.53 -8.68 11.64
C MET A 22 13.03 -9.00 13.04
N VAL A 23 13.11 -10.26 13.44
CA VAL A 23 12.68 -10.72 14.77
C VAL A 23 13.34 -9.91 15.88
N LYS A 24 14.66 -9.71 15.80
CA LYS A 24 15.42 -8.94 16.80
C LYS A 24 14.97 -7.48 16.89
N GLU A 25 14.77 -6.80 15.75
CA GLU A 25 14.29 -5.42 15.76
C GLU A 25 12.87 -5.30 16.33
N TRP A 26 11.98 -6.21 15.96
CA TRP A 26 10.61 -6.25 16.49
C TRP A 26 10.57 -6.60 17.99
N ALA A 27 11.45 -7.50 18.43
CA ALA A 27 11.56 -7.86 19.84
C ALA A 27 12.11 -6.70 20.68
N LEU A 28 13.15 -6.01 20.19
CA LEU A 28 13.72 -4.80 20.80
C LEU A 28 12.68 -3.68 20.90
N ALA A 29 11.95 -3.45 19.80
CA ALA A 29 10.84 -2.52 19.68
C ALA A 29 9.72 -2.75 20.71
N GLU A 30 9.36 -4.02 20.90
CA GLU A 30 8.34 -4.44 21.86
C GLU A 30 8.89 -4.55 23.29
N GLY A 31 10.17 -4.25 23.51
CA GLY A 31 10.80 -4.24 24.84
C GLY A 31 11.06 -5.62 25.42
N VAL A 32 11.30 -6.60 24.56
CA VAL A 32 11.76 -7.97 24.86
C VAL A 32 12.99 -8.31 24.00
N PRO A 33 14.09 -7.52 24.10
CA PRO A 33 15.22 -7.53 23.14
C PRO A 33 15.92 -8.89 22.98
N LYS A 34 15.78 -9.77 23.96
CA LYS A 34 16.43 -11.08 24.04
C LYS A 34 15.42 -12.22 24.05
N ILE A 35 14.36 -12.10 23.24
CA ILE A 35 13.35 -13.17 23.10
C ILE A 35 14.01 -14.46 22.59
N ARG A 36 13.60 -15.61 23.16
CA ARG A 36 14.06 -16.92 22.70
C ARG A 36 13.53 -17.22 21.31
N PHE A 37 14.41 -17.76 20.47
CA PHE A 37 14.18 -17.93 19.05
C PHE A 37 14.76 -19.26 18.56
N LEU A 38 13.99 -19.96 17.73
CA LEU A 38 14.38 -21.20 17.05
C LEU A 38 14.13 -21.07 15.55
N HIS A 39 14.90 -21.82 14.77
CA HIS A 39 14.80 -21.81 13.32
C HIS A 39 13.88 -22.94 12.84
N GLY A 40 12.84 -22.58 12.09
CA GLY A 40 12.12 -23.54 11.25
C GLY A 40 12.84 -23.74 9.91
N GLY A 41 12.71 -24.94 9.33
CA GLY A 41 13.27 -25.29 8.03
C GLY A 41 12.47 -24.67 6.89
N ARG A 42 13.17 -24.03 5.93
CA ARG A 42 12.54 -23.58 4.66
C ARG A 42 12.34 -24.69 3.63
N VAL A 43 13.05 -25.81 3.80
CA VAL A 43 13.19 -26.86 2.78
C VAL A 43 12.58 -28.19 3.22
N VAL A 44 12.16 -28.28 4.49
CA VAL A 44 11.58 -29.47 5.08
C VAL A 44 10.07 -29.27 5.20
N PRO A 45 9.23 -30.24 4.81
CA PRO A 45 7.80 -30.17 5.07
C PRO A 45 7.50 -29.96 6.54
N GLY A 46 6.51 -29.12 6.87
CA GLY A 46 6.16 -28.79 8.25
C GLY A 46 6.03 -29.99 9.20
N PRO A 47 5.33 -31.10 8.83
CA PRO A 47 5.24 -32.29 9.68
C PRO A 47 6.58 -32.98 9.98
N GLU A 48 7.56 -32.88 9.09
CA GLU A 48 8.91 -33.44 9.26
C GLU A 48 9.81 -32.47 10.04
N ASP A 49 9.66 -31.15 9.80
CA ASP A 49 10.43 -30.09 10.46
C ASP A 49 10.14 -30.02 11.98
N VAL A 50 8.95 -30.47 12.42
CA VAL A 50 8.58 -30.55 13.85
C VAL A 50 9.64 -31.29 14.66
N ASP A 51 10.20 -32.38 14.12
CA ASP A 51 11.19 -33.18 14.84
C ASP A 51 12.49 -32.41 15.10
N ASP A 52 12.81 -31.40 14.27
CA ASP A 52 14.03 -30.61 14.38
C ASP A 52 13.94 -29.51 15.46
N TRP A 53 12.73 -29.03 15.80
CA TRP A 53 12.56 -27.91 16.75
C TRP A 53 11.70 -28.22 17.98
N ILE A 54 10.95 -29.32 18.04
CA ILE A 54 10.05 -29.62 19.17
C ILE A 54 10.80 -29.81 20.49
N GLU A 55 11.85 -30.62 20.51
CA GLU A 55 12.66 -30.85 21.72
C GLU A 55 13.40 -29.57 22.15
N PRO A 56 14.12 -28.85 21.26
CA PRO A 56 14.70 -27.55 21.58
C PRO A 56 13.69 -26.53 22.11
N MET A 57 12.48 -26.50 21.56
CA MET A 57 11.40 -25.60 22.00
C MET A 57 10.96 -25.94 23.42
N LEU A 58 10.72 -27.22 23.73
CA LEU A 58 10.34 -27.65 25.08
C LEU A 58 11.44 -27.34 26.10
N GLU A 59 12.71 -27.53 25.73
CA GLU A 59 13.84 -27.16 26.58
C GLU A 59 13.91 -25.64 26.80
N ALA A 60 13.75 -24.86 25.73
CA ALA A 60 13.73 -23.40 25.77
C ALA A 60 12.50 -22.83 26.49
N LEU A 61 11.38 -23.55 26.60
CA LEU A 61 10.24 -23.12 27.41
C LEU A 61 10.40 -23.44 28.89
N THR A 62 11.21 -24.44 29.24
CA THR A 62 11.35 -24.95 30.62
C THR A 62 12.58 -24.43 31.36
N LYS A 63 13.63 -24.03 30.63
CA LYS A 63 14.81 -23.40 31.24
C LYS A 63 14.45 -22.03 31.85
N PRO A 64 14.94 -21.69 33.06
CA PRO A 64 14.82 -20.33 33.59
C PRO A 64 15.42 -19.29 32.64
N LEU A 65 14.85 -18.08 32.59
CA LEU A 65 15.43 -16.97 31.85
C LEU A 65 16.77 -16.55 32.47
N THR A 66 17.76 -16.30 31.63
CA THR A 66 19.01 -15.62 31.99
C THR A 66 18.75 -14.16 32.33
N ASP A 67 19.73 -13.47 32.92
CA ASP A 67 19.56 -12.05 33.24
C ASP A 67 19.47 -11.16 31.99
N GLU A 68 20.16 -11.53 30.90
CA GLU A 68 19.96 -10.88 29.59
C GLU A 68 18.55 -11.10 29.04
N GLU A 69 18.00 -12.31 29.14
CA GLU A 69 16.63 -12.61 28.68
C GLU A 69 15.55 -11.91 29.50
N LYS A 70 15.86 -11.52 30.74
CA LYS A 70 14.99 -10.69 31.58
C LYS A 70 15.09 -9.19 31.25
N GLU A 71 16.05 -8.78 30.41
CA GLU A 71 16.14 -7.40 29.96
C GLU A 71 14.80 -6.98 29.36
N SER A 72 14.30 -5.86 29.87
CA SER A 72 13.03 -5.29 29.46
C SER A 72 13.16 -3.77 29.45
N GLY A 73 12.30 -3.14 28.67
CA GLY A 73 12.38 -1.71 28.43
C GLY A 73 12.18 -1.44 26.95
N ARG A 74 11.31 -0.50 26.64
CA ARG A 74 11.06 -0.11 25.26
C ARG A 74 12.29 0.65 24.77
N TRP A 75 12.96 0.14 23.75
CA TRP A 75 13.99 0.89 23.07
C TRP A 75 13.35 2.04 22.29
N GLU A 76 13.86 3.25 22.47
CA GLU A 76 13.49 4.42 21.66
C GLU A 76 14.77 5.04 21.10
N PRO A 77 14.87 5.30 19.77
CA PRO A 77 16.04 5.94 19.21
C PRO A 77 16.17 7.36 19.78
N SER A 78 17.41 7.85 19.86
CA SER A 78 17.67 9.28 20.10
C SER A 78 16.92 10.11 19.07
N ARG A 79 16.35 11.23 19.52
CA ARG A 79 15.60 12.19 18.68
C ARG A 79 16.29 13.54 18.72
N ASP A 80 17.58 13.55 18.42
CA ASP A 80 18.33 14.79 18.34
C ASP A 80 17.73 15.68 17.23
N ARG A 81 17.41 16.93 17.59
CA ARG A 81 16.83 17.90 16.65
C ARG A 81 17.80 18.21 15.52
N VAL A 82 19.08 18.35 15.86
CA VAL A 82 20.16 18.65 14.92
C VAL A 82 21.05 17.42 14.82
N LEU A 83 21.12 16.84 13.62
CA LEU A 83 21.95 15.67 13.34
C LEU A 83 23.35 16.04 12.85
N PHE A 84 23.53 17.26 12.35
CA PHE A 84 24.76 17.71 11.73
C PHE A 84 24.87 19.25 11.77
N GLU A 85 26.08 19.75 12.05
CA GLU A 85 26.46 21.16 11.90
C GLU A 85 27.68 21.25 10.98
N GLY A 86 27.63 22.09 9.94
CA GLY A 86 28.70 22.24 8.97
C GLY A 86 28.22 22.90 7.68
N THR A 87 28.97 22.72 6.60
CA THR A 87 28.61 23.22 5.26
C THR A 87 27.53 22.35 4.62
N LEU A 88 26.88 22.87 3.56
CA LEU A 88 25.88 22.10 2.81
C LEU A 88 26.47 20.88 2.11
N ASP A 89 27.72 20.95 1.66
CA ASP A 89 28.40 19.84 0.99
C ASP A 89 28.74 18.72 1.98
N GLU A 90 29.24 19.07 3.18
CA GLU A 90 29.48 18.10 4.25
C GLU A 90 28.17 17.48 4.76
N ALA A 91 27.10 18.28 4.86
CA ALA A 91 25.77 17.77 5.19
C ALA A 91 25.26 16.80 4.12
N GLN A 92 25.47 17.13 2.84
CA GLN A 92 25.11 16.26 1.72
C GLN A 92 25.86 14.92 1.81
N GLU A 93 27.16 14.93 2.10
CA GLU A 93 27.95 13.72 2.33
C GLU A 93 27.42 12.91 3.53
N PHE A 94 27.10 13.58 4.65
CA PHE A 94 26.52 12.94 5.83
C PHE A 94 25.22 12.20 5.50
N TYR A 95 24.30 12.79 4.75
CA TYR A 95 23.03 12.12 4.41
C TYR A 95 23.21 10.97 3.40
N GLN A 96 24.32 10.89 2.68
CA GLN A 96 24.63 9.80 1.74
C GLN A 96 25.31 8.59 2.40
N GLN A 97 25.45 8.58 3.73
CA GLN A 97 25.97 7.43 4.47
C GLN A 97 25.21 6.14 4.14
N THR A 98 25.96 5.05 4.04
CA THR A 98 25.46 3.70 3.85
C THR A 98 25.86 2.78 4.99
N LYS A 99 25.07 1.74 5.21
CA LYS A 99 25.38 0.64 6.13
C LYS A 99 25.34 -0.68 5.37
N ASP A 100 26.37 -1.49 5.52
CA ASP A 100 26.39 -2.85 4.96
C ASP A 100 25.31 -3.71 5.59
N ILE A 101 24.43 -4.24 4.75
CA ILE A 101 23.41 -5.21 5.16
C ILE A 101 23.88 -6.60 4.69
N PRO A 102 24.05 -7.57 5.62
CA PRO A 102 24.44 -8.93 5.28
C PRO A 102 23.26 -9.67 4.58
N ARG A 103 23.24 -11.01 4.63
CA ARG A 103 22.08 -11.80 4.17
C ARG A 103 20.78 -11.20 4.75
N PRO A 104 19.72 -11.00 3.94
CA PRO A 104 19.55 -11.44 2.56
C PRO A 104 19.96 -10.45 1.45
N VAL A 105 20.55 -9.29 1.78
CA VAL A 105 20.80 -8.20 0.82
C VAL A 105 22.21 -8.23 0.24
N TYR A 106 23.24 -8.44 1.07
CA TYR A 106 24.64 -8.47 0.66
C TYR A 106 25.14 -7.18 -0.03
N ALA A 107 24.67 -6.02 0.41
CA ALA A 107 25.03 -4.72 -0.17
C ALA A 107 24.92 -3.57 0.84
N PRO A 108 25.65 -2.46 0.63
CA PRO A 108 25.47 -1.24 1.39
C PRO A 108 24.12 -0.59 1.08
N MET A 109 23.32 -0.32 2.11
CA MET A 109 22.05 0.38 2.00
C MET A 109 22.14 1.78 2.59
N ALA A 110 21.50 2.77 1.96
CA ALA A 110 21.45 4.14 2.46
C ALA A 110 20.78 4.22 3.84
N VAL A 111 21.28 5.09 4.70
CA VAL A 111 20.80 5.23 6.10
C VAL A 111 19.63 6.22 6.21
N TYR A 112 19.72 7.36 5.52
CA TYR A 112 18.76 8.47 5.65
C TYR A 112 17.98 8.80 4.37
N THR A 113 18.33 8.14 3.26
CA THR A 113 17.81 8.45 1.92
C THR A 113 17.37 7.18 1.21
N ASP A 114 16.71 7.36 0.08
CA ASP A 114 16.33 6.32 -0.88
C ASP A 114 17.49 5.92 -1.83
N GLY A 115 18.74 6.26 -1.49
CA GLY A 115 19.90 6.07 -2.35
C GLY A 115 20.09 7.19 -3.38
N LEU A 116 19.24 8.21 -3.37
CA LEU A 116 19.36 9.40 -4.22
C LEU A 116 19.77 10.64 -3.39
N PRO A 117 20.36 11.68 -4.01
CA PRO A 117 20.62 12.96 -3.37
C PRO A 117 19.35 13.61 -2.84
N ILE A 118 19.45 14.35 -1.73
CA ILE A 118 18.32 15.05 -1.08
C ILE A 118 18.56 16.55 -1.07
N ILE A 119 17.51 17.33 -0.79
CA ILE A 119 17.69 18.73 -0.40
C ILE A 119 17.96 18.76 1.11
N VAL A 120 19.15 19.22 1.51
CA VAL A 120 19.53 19.28 2.94
C VAL A 120 18.48 20.06 3.74
N PRO A 121 17.84 19.46 4.76
CA PRO A 121 16.73 20.07 5.49
C PRO A 121 17.23 21.05 6.56
N THR A 122 17.78 22.20 6.14
CA THR A 122 18.20 23.27 7.06
C THR A 122 17.01 23.83 7.83
N GLU A 123 17.23 24.39 9.03
CA GLU A 123 16.17 24.99 9.84
C GLU A 123 15.34 26.04 9.07
N GLU A 124 16.00 26.83 8.21
CA GLU A 124 15.32 27.81 7.35
C GLU A 124 14.38 27.16 6.34
N ARG A 125 14.83 26.09 5.67
CA ARG A 125 14.01 25.35 4.70
C ARG A 125 12.83 24.65 5.37
N VAL A 126 13.04 24.08 6.56
CA VAL A 126 11.98 23.45 7.36
C VAL A 126 10.96 24.49 7.82
N ARG A 127 11.41 25.65 8.30
CA ARG A 127 10.52 26.77 8.65
C ARG A 127 9.69 27.25 7.46
N ALA A 128 10.30 27.35 6.28
CA ALA A 128 9.59 27.71 5.05
C ALA A 128 8.57 26.62 4.67
N MET A 129 8.93 25.35 4.75
CA MET A 129 8.04 24.21 4.48
C MET A 129 6.80 24.25 5.38
N LEU A 130 6.99 24.50 6.68
CA LEU A 130 5.92 24.57 7.68
C LEU A 130 4.88 25.67 7.41
N THR A 131 5.16 26.65 6.54
CA THR A 131 4.14 27.63 6.11
C THR A 131 3.01 27.03 5.29
N GLY A 132 3.19 25.79 4.81
CA GLY A 132 2.20 25.03 4.05
C GLY A 132 1.07 24.41 4.87
N THR A 133 1.08 24.56 6.19
CA THR A 133 0.04 24.01 7.08
C THR A 133 -0.26 24.98 8.23
N SER A 134 -1.46 24.92 8.78
CA SER A 134 -1.83 25.61 10.02
C SER A 134 -1.49 24.83 11.30
N HIS A 135 -1.07 23.57 11.17
CA HIS A 135 -0.73 22.69 12.29
C HIS A 135 0.59 23.07 12.97
N GLN A 136 0.69 22.80 14.27
CA GLN A 136 1.86 23.19 15.04
C GLN A 136 3.05 22.26 14.79
N PRO A 137 4.30 22.76 14.74
CA PRO A 137 5.46 21.94 14.42
C PRO A 137 5.69 20.74 15.37
N ASP A 138 5.35 20.89 16.64
CA ASP A 138 5.48 19.87 17.69
C ASP A 138 4.25 18.96 17.82
N GLU A 139 3.18 19.23 17.07
CA GLU A 139 1.99 18.40 17.02
C GLU A 139 2.35 16.99 16.50
N LEU A 140 1.91 15.95 17.21
CA LEU A 140 2.04 14.57 16.75
C LEU A 140 1.04 14.30 15.63
N ILE A 141 1.45 13.50 14.64
CA ILE A 141 0.54 13.02 13.62
C ILE A 141 -0.52 12.11 14.26
N THR A 142 -1.78 12.50 14.16
CA THR A 142 -2.95 11.75 14.66
C THR A 142 -3.94 11.47 13.54
N TYR A 143 -4.73 10.41 13.67
CA TYR A 143 -5.82 10.15 12.73
C TYR A 143 -6.88 11.26 12.81
N GLN A 144 -7.26 11.81 11.67
CA GLN A 144 -8.24 12.90 11.54
C GLN A 144 -9.68 12.39 11.44
N ALA A 145 -9.84 11.09 11.21
CA ALA A 145 -11.11 10.37 11.18
C ALA A 145 -10.99 8.96 11.78
N ASP A 146 -12.12 8.29 11.98
CA ASP A 146 -12.13 6.86 12.30
C ASP A 146 -11.72 6.06 11.04
N ILE A 147 -10.67 5.24 11.18
CA ILE A 147 -10.11 4.44 10.09
C ILE A 147 -10.14 2.96 10.48
N THR A 148 -10.39 2.08 9.51
CA THR A 148 -10.32 0.63 9.71
C THR A 148 -9.40 0.03 8.66
N GLY A 149 -8.24 -0.46 9.10
CA GLY A 149 -7.28 -1.17 8.26
C GLY A 149 -7.35 -2.67 8.49
N ILE A 150 -7.17 -3.47 7.43
CA ILE A 150 -7.17 -4.94 7.51
C ILE A 150 -6.05 -5.45 8.43
N LEU A 151 -4.87 -4.83 8.38
CA LEU A 151 -3.70 -5.23 9.17
C LEU A 151 -3.56 -4.46 10.49
N THR A 152 -4.16 -3.28 10.60
CA THR A 152 -3.97 -2.36 11.73
C THR A 152 -5.18 -2.30 12.67
N GLY A 153 -6.31 -2.90 12.29
CA GLY A 153 -7.56 -2.87 13.05
C GLY A 153 -8.27 -1.52 12.97
N GLN A 154 -9.18 -1.29 13.91
CA GLN A 154 -9.87 -0.01 14.05
C GLN A 154 -8.98 1.02 14.76
N ARG A 155 -8.95 2.24 14.23
CA ARG A 155 -8.28 3.41 14.79
C ARG A 155 -9.29 4.53 14.94
N LYS A 156 -9.25 5.23 16.08
CA LYS A 156 -10.13 6.36 16.34
C LYS A 156 -9.47 7.68 16.01
N LYS A 157 -10.30 8.65 15.63
CA LYS A 157 -9.89 10.05 15.50
C LYS A 157 -9.14 10.51 16.77
N GLY A 158 -8.01 11.17 16.58
CA GLY A 158 -7.14 11.68 17.65
C GLY A 158 -6.13 10.66 18.20
N GLU A 159 -6.22 9.37 17.82
CA GLU A 159 -5.15 8.42 18.14
C GLU A 159 -3.87 8.78 17.38
N VAL A 160 -2.72 8.63 18.06
CA VAL A 160 -1.41 8.89 17.45
C VAL A 160 -1.09 7.82 16.41
N VAL A 161 -0.66 8.28 15.24
CA VAL A 161 -0.25 7.43 14.12
C VAL A 161 1.11 6.79 14.44
N ARG A 162 1.21 5.50 14.15
CA ARG A 162 2.44 4.72 14.31
C ARG A 162 2.97 4.34 12.95
N PHE A 163 4.23 4.64 12.70
CA PHE A 163 4.85 4.46 11.39
C PHE A 163 5.37 3.03 11.21
N GLN A 164 5.12 2.44 10.04
CA GLN A 164 5.63 1.12 9.64
C GLN A 164 7.07 1.20 9.10
N PRO A 165 7.88 0.13 9.18
CA PRO A 165 7.54 -1.22 9.67
C PRO A 165 7.66 -1.39 11.18
N SER A 166 8.27 -0.42 11.88
CA SER A 166 8.47 -0.51 13.33
C SER A 166 7.14 -0.63 14.10
N THR A 167 6.07 0.03 13.64
CA THR A 167 4.72 0.06 14.28
C THR A 167 4.66 0.64 15.70
N TRP A 168 5.76 1.22 16.21
CA TRP A 168 5.81 1.89 17.50
C TRP A 168 6.40 3.31 17.44
N ARG A 169 7.06 3.68 16.35
CA ARG A 169 7.60 5.04 16.15
C ARG A 169 6.48 6.02 15.83
N THR A 170 6.65 7.26 16.26
CA THR A 170 5.71 8.37 16.10
C THR A 170 6.45 9.56 15.52
N ALA A 171 5.72 10.46 14.85
CA ALA A 171 6.31 11.64 14.24
C ALA A 171 5.52 12.91 14.57
N THR A 172 6.19 14.05 14.56
CA THR A 172 5.57 15.37 14.59
C THR A 172 5.39 15.94 13.17
N VAL A 173 4.59 17.00 13.05
CA VAL A 173 4.45 17.79 11.82
C VAL A 173 5.80 18.30 11.30
N GLU A 174 6.69 18.78 12.18
CA GLU A 174 8.04 19.21 11.80
C GLU A 174 8.88 18.06 11.21
N GLN A 175 8.79 16.86 11.79
CA GLN A 175 9.50 15.69 11.27
C GLN A 175 8.98 15.24 9.90
N VAL A 176 7.69 15.40 9.64
CA VAL A 176 7.11 15.21 8.30
C VAL A 176 7.63 16.28 7.33
N ALA A 177 7.63 17.55 7.76
CA ALA A 177 8.15 18.67 6.96
C ALA A 177 9.64 18.50 6.60
N ILE A 178 10.48 17.97 7.50
CA ILE A 178 11.88 17.62 7.22
C ILE A 178 11.98 16.64 6.04
N ASN A 179 11.18 15.57 6.05
CA ASN A 179 11.16 14.58 4.96
C ASN A 179 10.62 15.18 3.65
N ALA A 180 9.62 16.06 3.74
CA ALA A 180 9.11 16.79 2.59
C ALA A 180 10.19 17.69 1.96
N VAL A 181 10.99 18.40 2.78
CA VAL A 181 12.13 19.18 2.29
C VAL A 181 13.14 18.28 1.61
N MET A 182 13.55 17.18 2.26
CA MET A 182 14.51 16.22 1.69
C MET A 182 14.08 15.69 0.32
N ALA A 183 12.77 15.47 0.14
CA ALA A 183 12.17 15.03 -1.11
C ALA A 183 12.09 16.11 -2.21
N GLY A 184 12.33 17.38 -1.86
CA GLY A 184 12.18 18.52 -2.77
C GLY A 184 10.74 19.01 -2.92
N CYS A 185 9.88 18.76 -1.92
CA CYS A 185 8.54 19.32 -1.91
C CYS A 185 8.57 20.85 -1.78
N LYS A 186 7.47 21.49 -2.16
CA LYS A 186 7.19 22.89 -1.85
C LYS A 186 6.19 22.98 -0.68
N PRO A 187 6.10 24.13 0.02
CA PRO A 187 5.16 24.29 1.13
C PRO A 187 3.72 23.93 0.75
N GLU A 188 3.24 24.33 -0.43
CA GLU A 188 1.89 24.02 -0.90
C GLU A 188 1.61 22.50 -1.06
N TYR A 189 2.63 21.65 -1.08
CA TYR A 189 2.49 20.19 -1.14
C TYR A 189 2.36 19.56 0.25
N LEU A 190 2.75 20.28 1.32
CA LEU A 190 2.86 19.74 2.68
C LEU A 190 1.54 19.12 3.20
N PRO A 191 0.35 19.71 2.98
CA PRO A 191 -0.90 19.08 3.42
C PRO A 191 -1.12 17.69 2.83
N VAL A 192 -0.72 17.48 1.57
CA VAL A 192 -0.79 16.15 0.93
C VAL A 192 0.19 15.19 1.60
N VAL A 193 1.41 15.64 1.91
CA VAL A 193 2.42 14.82 2.59
C VAL A 193 2.00 14.46 4.02
N LEU A 194 1.35 15.38 4.74
CA LEU A 194 0.79 15.12 6.08
C LEU A 194 -0.35 14.10 6.03
N ALA A 195 -1.24 14.19 5.03
CA ALA A 195 -2.28 13.17 4.81
C ALA A 195 -1.68 11.80 4.46
N ILE A 196 -0.57 11.75 3.72
CA ILE A 196 0.20 10.51 3.51
C ILE A 196 0.81 10.02 4.83
N ALA A 197 1.37 10.92 5.65
CA ALA A 197 1.95 10.57 6.95
C ALA A 197 0.90 9.95 7.89
N GLU A 198 -0.34 10.42 7.83
CA GLU A 198 -1.48 9.88 8.57
C GLU A 198 -1.73 8.39 8.28
N SER A 199 -1.36 7.91 7.07
CA SER A 199 -1.45 6.49 6.71
C SER A 199 -0.46 5.58 7.46
N GLY A 200 0.49 6.17 8.19
CA GLY A 200 1.58 5.43 8.84
C GLY A 200 2.67 4.95 7.88
N CYS A 201 2.63 5.40 6.62
CA CYS A 201 3.62 5.11 5.57
C CYS A 201 3.92 3.61 5.42
N GLY A 202 2.88 2.82 5.18
CA GLY A 202 2.99 1.37 5.03
C GLY A 202 4.10 0.95 4.05
N THR A 203 4.89 -0.05 4.44
CA THR A 203 6.01 -0.59 3.64
C THR A 203 5.67 -1.93 3.02
N SER A 204 6.50 -2.37 2.08
CA SER A 204 6.32 -3.64 1.39
C SER A 204 6.93 -4.82 2.16
N THR A 205 6.25 -5.96 2.11
CA THR A 205 6.71 -7.30 2.51
C THR A 205 6.77 -8.19 1.25
N THR A 206 7.08 -9.48 1.37
CA THR A 206 7.13 -10.54 0.33
C THR A 206 6.78 -10.11 -1.10
N VAL A 207 5.51 -9.79 -1.40
CA VAL A 207 5.01 -9.45 -2.76
C VAL A 207 4.22 -8.14 -2.86
N PHE A 208 4.21 -7.32 -1.82
CA PHE A 208 3.40 -6.10 -1.80
C PHE A 208 4.13 -4.99 -2.57
N SER A 209 3.46 -4.25 -3.45
CA SER A 209 3.92 -2.91 -3.82
C SER A 209 3.26 -1.95 -2.85
N SER A 210 4.05 -1.31 -2.01
CA SER A 210 3.55 -0.31 -1.06
C SER A 210 3.93 1.07 -1.59
N GLN A 211 3.36 2.15 -1.05
CA GLN A 211 3.66 3.54 -1.48
C GLN A 211 3.02 3.96 -2.81
N TRP A 212 1.82 3.44 -3.07
CA TRP A 212 0.94 3.94 -4.11
C TRP A 212 0.02 5.01 -3.54
N VAL A 213 0.02 6.20 -4.14
CA VAL A 213 -0.82 7.31 -3.71
C VAL A 213 -1.61 7.87 -4.89
N CYS A 214 -2.93 7.93 -4.74
CA CYS A 214 -3.79 8.71 -5.61
C CYS A 214 -4.34 9.92 -4.85
N VAL A 215 -4.13 11.12 -5.38
CA VAL A 215 -4.71 12.37 -4.87
C VAL A 215 -5.99 12.65 -5.65
N SER A 216 -7.09 12.91 -4.93
CA SER A 216 -8.38 13.27 -5.54
C SER A 216 -8.93 14.52 -4.87
N GLY A 217 -9.55 15.39 -5.67
CA GLY A 217 -10.11 16.68 -5.23
C GLY A 217 -9.35 17.90 -5.76
N PRO A 218 -9.81 19.12 -5.41
CA PRO A 218 -9.29 20.38 -5.97
C PRO A 218 -7.78 20.59 -5.82
N ILE A 219 -7.17 20.09 -4.74
CA ILE A 219 -5.75 20.34 -4.46
C ILE A 219 -4.82 19.84 -5.58
N ALA A 220 -5.20 18.78 -6.29
CA ALA A 220 -4.42 18.26 -7.40
C ALA A 220 -4.16 19.33 -8.47
N LYS A 221 -5.15 20.17 -8.78
CA LYS A 221 -4.98 21.29 -9.72
C LYS A 221 -4.28 22.47 -9.08
N GLU A 222 -4.61 22.78 -7.83
CA GLU A 222 -4.03 23.91 -7.08
C GLU A 222 -2.49 23.82 -7.04
N ILE A 223 -1.95 22.62 -6.83
CA ILE A 223 -0.50 22.39 -6.73
C ILE A 223 0.14 21.91 -8.04
N GLY A 224 -0.65 21.82 -9.12
CA GLY A 224 -0.18 21.48 -10.46
C GLY A 224 0.26 20.01 -10.63
N MET A 225 -0.44 19.06 -10.01
CA MET A 225 -0.21 17.62 -10.22
C MET A 225 -0.59 17.19 -11.64
N ASN A 226 0.10 16.16 -12.14
CA ASN A 226 -0.26 15.52 -13.41
C ASN A 226 -1.27 14.39 -13.17
N ALA A 227 -2.43 14.47 -13.80
CA ALA A 227 -3.45 13.42 -13.89
C ALA A 227 -3.67 12.93 -15.34
N GLY A 228 -2.90 13.46 -16.29
CA GLY A 228 -3.08 13.29 -17.73
C GLY A 228 -2.10 12.30 -18.35
N CYS A 229 -1.75 12.53 -19.62
CA CYS A 229 -0.78 11.73 -20.35
C CYS A 229 0.54 11.58 -19.56
N GLY A 230 1.00 10.34 -19.41
CA GLY A 230 2.21 10.03 -18.66
C GLY A 230 2.14 10.39 -17.17
N MET A 231 0.97 10.32 -16.53
CA MET A 231 0.83 10.64 -15.10
C MET A 231 1.69 9.80 -14.14
N LEU A 232 2.14 8.62 -14.58
CA LEU A 232 3.12 7.78 -13.88
C LEU A 232 4.57 7.95 -14.39
N ASN A 233 4.79 8.80 -15.40
CA ASN A 233 6.10 9.09 -15.96
C ASN A 233 6.83 10.18 -15.15
N PRO A 234 8.17 10.27 -15.26
CA PRO A 234 8.91 11.38 -14.68
C PRO A 234 8.50 12.73 -15.32
N GLY A 235 8.67 13.81 -14.56
CA GLY A 235 8.64 15.17 -15.08
C GLY A 235 7.73 16.15 -14.34
N ASN A 236 6.67 15.67 -13.67
CA ASN A 236 5.84 16.55 -12.85
C ASN A 236 6.49 16.76 -11.45
N PRO A 237 6.82 18.00 -11.04
CA PRO A 237 7.49 18.24 -9.77
C PRO A 237 6.66 17.87 -8.53
N ALA A 238 5.33 18.05 -8.56
CA ALA A 238 4.47 17.71 -7.43
C ALA A 238 4.35 16.20 -7.25
N ASN A 239 3.98 15.46 -8.31
CA ASN A 239 3.87 14.00 -8.30
C ASN A 239 5.18 13.35 -7.81
N ALA A 240 6.32 13.77 -8.38
CA ALA A 240 7.62 13.17 -8.04
C ALA A 240 8.04 13.46 -6.60
N ALA A 241 7.93 14.71 -6.15
CA ALA A 241 8.35 15.09 -4.80
C ALA A 241 7.44 14.49 -3.71
N ILE A 242 6.12 14.48 -3.92
CA ILE A 242 5.16 13.91 -2.96
C ILE A 242 5.34 12.39 -2.84
N GLY A 243 5.50 11.69 -3.97
CA GLY A 243 5.82 10.26 -3.96
C GLY A 243 7.10 9.99 -3.18
N ARG A 244 8.15 10.76 -3.44
CA ARG A 244 9.44 10.61 -2.77
C ARG A 244 9.38 10.89 -1.27
N ALA A 245 8.57 11.86 -0.85
CA ALA A 245 8.34 12.16 0.55
C ALA A 245 7.77 10.95 1.31
N TYR A 246 6.85 10.16 0.70
CA TYR A 246 6.39 8.89 1.30
C TYR A 246 7.58 8.00 1.62
N GLN A 247 8.44 7.73 0.63
CA GLN A 247 9.57 6.81 0.79
C GLN A 247 10.53 7.25 1.90
N LEU A 248 10.87 8.55 1.93
CA LEU A 248 11.74 9.09 2.97
C LEU A 248 11.09 9.01 4.36
N MET A 249 9.78 9.25 4.48
CA MET A 249 9.06 9.05 5.74
C MET A 249 9.10 7.60 6.21
N ALA A 250 8.94 6.62 5.31
CA ALA A 250 9.05 5.21 5.68
C ALA A 250 10.47 4.87 6.21
N ILE A 251 11.51 5.46 5.63
CA ILE A 251 12.90 5.28 6.08
C ILE A 251 13.14 5.98 7.42
N ASN A 252 12.91 7.29 7.48
CA ASN A 252 13.32 8.14 8.60
C ASN A 252 12.35 8.07 9.79
N LEU A 253 11.04 8.04 9.54
CA LEU A 253 10.01 7.98 10.60
C LEU A 253 9.68 6.53 10.95
N GLY A 254 9.58 5.67 9.94
CA GLY A 254 9.28 4.25 10.08
C GLY A 254 10.47 3.37 10.49
N GLY A 255 11.69 3.83 10.22
CA GLY A 255 12.91 3.04 10.43
C GLY A 255 13.08 1.91 9.42
N ALA A 256 12.53 2.05 8.21
CA ALA A 256 12.55 0.99 7.21
C ALA A 256 13.96 0.73 6.66
N ILE A 257 14.41 -0.52 6.75
CA ILE A 257 15.71 -1.00 6.26
C ILE A 257 15.47 -2.28 5.46
N THR A 258 15.82 -2.24 4.17
CA THR A 258 15.72 -3.40 3.28
C THR A 258 16.55 -4.57 3.81
N GLY A 259 15.96 -5.76 3.87
CA GLY A 259 16.60 -6.97 4.39
C GLY A 259 16.66 -7.09 5.91
N VAL A 260 16.17 -6.09 6.64
CA VAL A 260 16.07 -6.14 8.11
C VAL A 260 14.61 -6.13 8.53
N ASN A 261 13.86 -5.08 8.22
CA ASN A 261 12.45 -4.96 8.57
C ASN A 261 11.55 -4.58 7.38
N ARG A 262 12.17 -4.38 6.19
CA ARG A 262 11.52 -4.28 4.89
C ARG A 262 11.96 -5.47 4.05
N MET A 263 11.06 -6.46 3.91
CA MET A 263 11.39 -7.80 3.43
C MET A 263 10.72 -8.16 2.10
N SER A 264 10.60 -7.18 1.18
CA SER A 264 10.15 -7.45 -0.19
C SER A 264 11.07 -8.47 -0.86
N SER A 265 10.51 -9.54 -1.45
CA SER A 265 11.32 -10.59 -2.08
C SER A 265 11.92 -10.15 -3.43
N ILE A 266 11.17 -9.35 -4.20
CA ILE A 266 11.64 -8.75 -5.46
C ILE A 266 11.70 -7.22 -5.33
N GLY A 267 10.69 -6.62 -4.68
CA GLY A 267 10.51 -5.17 -4.66
C GLY A 267 9.72 -4.66 -5.88
N SER A 268 9.70 -3.35 -6.06
CA SER A 268 8.93 -2.68 -7.12
C SER A 268 9.58 -1.34 -7.45
N PRO A 269 9.62 -0.91 -8.73
CA PRO A 269 10.08 0.44 -9.09
C PRO A 269 9.32 1.55 -8.36
N PHE A 270 8.08 1.31 -7.94
CA PHE A 270 7.30 2.27 -7.13
C PHE A 270 7.85 2.43 -5.71
N ASN A 271 8.60 1.45 -5.19
CA ASN A 271 9.26 1.54 -3.89
C ASN A 271 10.60 2.32 -3.98
N MET A 272 11.11 2.63 -5.17
CA MET A 272 12.42 3.29 -5.38
C MET A 272 12.36 4.82 -5.20
N GLY A 273 11.17 5.41 -5.19
CA GLY A 273 10.97 6.84 -4.97
C GLY A 273 9.52 7.20 -4.63
N GLY A 274 8.70 6.22 -4.24
CA GLY A 274 7.25 6.34 -4.11
C GLY A 274 6.53 6.57 -5.44
N CYS A 275 5.21 6.36 -5.45
CA CYS A 275 4.36 6.64 -6.59
C CYS A 275 3.21 7.54 -6.15
N CYS A 276 3.13 8.75 -6.70
CA CYS A 276 2.02 9.66 -6.46
C CYS A 276 1.51 10.22 -7.78
N PHE A 277 0.18 10.14 -7.96
CA PHE A 277 -0.51 10.68 -9.12
C PHE A 277 -1.86 11.23 -8.70
N ALA A 278 -2.52 11.98 -9.60
CA ALA A 278 -3.82 12.54 -9.35
C ALA A 278 -4.93 11.85 -10.17
N GLU A 279 -6.14 11.82 -9.61
CA GLU A 279 -7.36 11.51 -10.36
C GLU A 279 -7.72 12.70 -11.26
N TYR A 280 -8.03 12.41 -12.52
CA TYR A 280 -8.58 13.36 -13.47
C TYR A 280 -10.09 13.49 -13.28
N SER A 281 -10.49 14.24 -12.25
CA SER A 281 -11.90 14.41 -11.86
C SER A 281 -12.76 15.12 -12.90
N ASP A 282 -12.18 15.95 -13.77
CA ASP A 282 -12.92 16.59 -14.88
C ASP A 282 -13.31 15.60 -15.99
N GLY A 283 -12.59 14.47 -16.10
CA GLY A 283 -12.85 13.42 -17.08
C GLY A 283 -13.89 12.39 -16.62
N LEU A 284 -14.52 12.58 -15.45
CA LEU A 284 -15.54 11.68 -14.97
C LEU A 284 -16.82 11.78 -15.82
N PRO A 285 -17.40 10.64 -16.24
CA PRO A 285 -18.71 10.64 -16.89
C PRO A 285 -19.81 11.27 -16.01
N PRO A 286 -20.92 11.75 -16.60
CA PRO A 286 -22.02 12.32 -15.82
C PRO A 286 -22.54 11.36 -14.74
N GLY A 287 -22.62 11.84 -13.49
CA GLY A 287 -23.10 11.07 -12.34
C GLY A 287 -22.07 10.13 -11.72
N TRP A 288 -20.93 9.90 -12.36
CA TRP A 288 -19.81 9.20 -11.73
C TRP A 288 -19.16 10.11 -10.69
N LYS A 289 -18.89 9.55 -9.52
CA LYS A 289 -18.26 10.23 -8.39
C LYS A 289 -16.74 10.17 -8.50
N GLY A 290 -16.08 11.25 -8.07
CA GLY A 290 -14.65 11.21 -7.81
C GLY A 290 -14.32 10.29 -6.65
N LEU A 291 -13.05 9.91 -6.53
CA LEU A 291 -12.56 9.06 -5.46
C LEU A 291 -12.86 9.66 -4.08
N ASN A 292 -12.72 10.98 -3.90
CA ASN A 292 -13.12 11.69 -2.68
C ASN A 292 -14.61 11.44 -2.34
N GLU A 293 -15.50 11.61 -3.31
CA GLU A 293 -16.94 11.43 -3.16
C GLU A 293 -17.35 9.97 -2.90
N GLU A 294 -16.65 8.98 -3.50
CA GLU A 294 -16.84 7.55 -3.21
C GLU A 294 -16.55 7.23 -1.73
N PHE A 295 -15.62 7.96 -1.11
CA PHE A 295 -15.30 7.87 0.31
C PHE A 295 -16.05 8.88 1.19
N ARG A 296 -17.15 9.43 0.67
CA ARG A 296 -18.10 10.31 1.39
C ARG A 296 -17.56 11.69 1.78
N PHE A 297 -16.45 12.10 1.18
CA PHE A 297 -16.04 13.50 1.20
C PHE A 297 -16.86 14.29 0.18
N LYS A 298 -16.91 15.61 0.33
CA LYS A 298 -17.56 16.49 -0.64
C LYS A 298 -16.69 16.66 -1.87
N LYS A 299 -17.31 17.09 -2.97
CA LYS A 299 -16.63 17.35 -4.24
C LYS A 299 -15.53 18.41 -4.14
N ASP A 300 -15.69 19.37 -3.24
CA ASP A 300 -14.73 20.44 -2.95
C ASP A 300 -13.69 20.07 -1.88
N GLU A 301 -13.76 18.87 -1.32
CA GLU A 301 -12.77 18.35 -0.38
C GLU A 301 -11.70 17.51 -1.10
N SER A 302 -10.46 17.60 -0.63
CA SER A 302 -9.30 16.89 -1.17
C SER A 302 -8.87 15.76 -0.26
N VAL A 303 -8.48 14.65 -0.88
CA VAL A 303 -8.07 13.43 -0.17
C VAL A 303 -6.87 12.77 -0.81
N VAL A 304 -6.17 11.98 0.00
CA VAL A 304 -5.13 11.05 -0.40
C VAL A 304 -5.64 9.64 -0.15
N MET A 305 -5.65 8.80 -1.20
CA MET A 305 -5.80 7.36 -1.06
C MET A 305 -4.40 6.74 -1.01
N ALA A 306 -3.99 6.27 0.18
CA ALA A 306 -2.75 5.52 0.35
C ALA A 306 -3.04 4.03 0.16
N MET A 307 -2.42 3.44 -0.84
CA MET A 307 -2.67 2.06 -1.24
C MET A 307 -1.47 1.19 -0.91
N ILE A 308 -1.77 0.00 -0.38
CA ILE A 308 -0.87 -1.13 -0.34
C ILE A 308 -1.48 -2.13 -1.30
N THR A 309 -0.75 -2.47 -2.36
CA THR A 309 -1.28 -3.28 -3.45
C THR A 309 -0.54 -4.59 -3.48
N GLU A 310 -1.28 -5.68 -3.53
CA GLU A 310 -0.73 -7.02 -3.56
C GLU A 310 -0.56 -7.46 -5.01
N GLY A 311 0.68 -7.59 -5.51
CA GLY A 311 0.94 -7.94 -6.91
C GLY A 311 1.47 -6.76 -7.73
N GLY A 312 1.59 -6.97 -9.04
CA GLY A 312 2.12 -5.99 -9.97
C GLY A 312 1.05 -5.11 -10.62
N ILE A 313 1.50 -4.26 -11.54
CA ILE A 313 0.63 -3.64 -12.53
C ILE A 313 0.46 -4.61 -13.68
N GLU A 314 -0.78 -4.97 -13.97
CA GLU A 314 -1.17 -5.60 -15.23
C GLU A 314 -1.71 -4.49 -16.15
N GLY A 315 -1.48 -4.63 -17.46
CA GLY A 315 -1.88 -3.61 -18.42
C GLY A 315 -2.48 -4.25 -19.66
N ALA A 316 -3.76 -4.02 -19.88
CA ALA A 316 -4.37 -4.30 -21.16
C ALA A 316 -4.12 -3.13 -22.11
N GLN A 317 -3.03 -3.22 -22.87
CA GLN A 317 -2.82 -2.31 -23.99
C GLN A 317 -3.73 -2.74 -25.15
N PHE A 318 -4.71 -1.90 -25.47
CA PHE A 318 -5.43 -2.04 -26.71
C PHE A 318 -4.64 -1.35 -27.83
N SER A 319 -4.54 -1.97 -29.00
CA SER A 319 -4.03 -1.23 -30.18
C SER A 319 -4.96 -0.03 -30.42
N PRO A 320 -4.47 1.22 -30.54
CA PRO A 320 -5.34 2.40 -30.57
C PRO A 320 -6.42 2.32 -31.67
N GLY A 321 -6.02 1.93 -32.89
CA GLY A 321 -6.97 1.73 -33.99
C GLY A 321 -7.95 0.57 -33.76
N GLY A 322 -7.51 -0.49 -33.07
CA GLY A 322 -8.33 -1.67 -32.77
C GLY A 322 -9.42 -1.39 -31.74
N TYR A 323 -9.12 -0.64 -30.66
CA TYR A 323 -10.13 -0.25 -29.68
C TYR A 323 -11.18 0.67 -30.30
N ARG A 324 -10.75 1.67 -31.08
CA ARG A 324 -11.66 2.60 -31.77
C ARG A 324 -12.53 1.89 -32.79
N ALA A 325 -11.97 0.95 -33.56
CA ALA A 325 -12.75 0.13 -34.48
C ALA A 325 -13.77 -0.77 -33.75
N PHE A 326 -13.39 -1.29 -32.59
CA PHE A 326 -14.30 -2.04 -31.72
C PHE A 326 -15.48 -1.18 -31.26
N GLN A 327 -15.23 -0.01 -30.66
CA GLN A 327 -16.30 0.86 -30.16
C GLN A 327 -17.15 1.49 -31.28
N LYS A 328 -16.53 1.96 -32.37
CA LYS A 328 -17.25 2.73 -33.41
C LYS A 328 -17.99 1.89 -34.43
N SER A 329 -17.44 0.73 -34.80
CA SER A 329 -18.00 -0.08 -35.89
C SER A 329 -18.12 -1.57 -35.56
N GLY A 330 -17.76 -2.01 -34.35
CA GLY A 330 -17.77 -3.43 -34.01
C GLY A 330 -16.78 -4.24 -34.83
N HIS A 331 -15.61 -3.71 -35.16
CA HIS A 331 -14.60 -4.44 -35.95
C HIS A 331 -13.35 -4.79 -35.13
N GLY A 332 -12.51 -5.66 -35.70
CA GLY A 332 -11.23 -6.06 -35.11
C GLY A 332 -11.27 -7.37 -34.31
N GLY A 333 -10.19 -7.65 -33.58
CA GLY A 333 -10.05 -8.86 -32.76
C GLY A 333 -10.99 -8.87 -31.56
N ILE A 334 -11.13 -7.72 -30.89
CA ILE A 334 -11.98 -7.55 -29.69
C ILE A 334 -13.44 -7.84 -30.04
N ALA A 335 -13.96 -7.23 -31.12
CA ALA A 335 -15.33 -7.44 -31.56
C ALA A 335 -15.65 -8.90 -31.91
N ARG A 336 -14.69 -9.63 -32.48
CA ARG A 336 -14.84 -11.08 -32.74
C ARG A 336 -14.89 -11.89 -31.45
N ARG A 337 -14.06 -11.56 -30.46
CA ARG A 337 -14.01 -12.27 -29.17
C ARG A 337 -15.28 -12.08 -28.37
N LEU A 338 -15.87 -10.89 -28.43
CA LEU A 338 -17.09 -10.52 -27.71
C LEU A 338 -18.37 -10.74 -28.53
N ASP A 339 -18.27 -11.38 -29.71
CA ASP A 339 -19.40 -11.68 -30.60
C ASP A 339 -20.25 -10.46 -31.01
N VAL A 340 -19.60 -9.31 -31.23
CA VAL A 340 -20.23 -8.05 -31.67
C VAL A 340 -19.73 -7.59 -33.03
N LYS A 341 -19.21 -8.52 -33.84
CA LYS A 341 -18.62 -8.18 -35.14
C LYS A 341 -19.66 -7.56 -36.08
N GLY A 342 -19.41 -6.33 -36.54
CA GLY A 342 -20.29 -5.59 -37.44
C GLY A 342 -21.39 -4.78 -36.73
N THR A 343 -21.46 -4.85 -35.39
CA THR A 343 -22.40 -4.08 -34.59
C THR A 343 -21.69 -2.86 -34.00
N PRO A 344 -22.05 -1.62 -34.38
CA PRO A 344 -21.52 -0.42 -33.74
C PRO A 344 -21.78 -0.41 -32.23
N GLY A 345 -20.85 0.13 -31.44
CA GLY A 345 -20.96 0.23 -29.99
C GLY A 345 -21.82 1.42 -29.51
N PRO A 346 -21.68 1.83 -28.24
CA PRO A 346 -20.64 1.42 -27.29
C PRO A 346 -20.80 -0.03 -26.84
N HIS A 347 -19.68 -0.69 -26.55
CA HIS A 347 -19.59 -2.05 -26.04
C HIS A 347 -18.85 -2.08 -24.71
N ASN A 348 -19.21 -3.02 -23.84
CA ASN A 348 -18.53 -3.24 -22.56
C ASN A 348 -17.14 -3.87 -22.80
N TRP A 349 -16.12 -3.03 -22.83
CA TRP A 349 -14.74 -3.47 -23.07
C TRP A 349 -14.14 -4.26 -21.89
N LEU A 350 -14.69 -4.16 -20.67
CA LEU A 350 -14.21 -4.91 -19.51
C LEU A 350 -14.36 -6.43 -19.71
N GLU A 351 -15.34 -6.87 -20.51
CA GLU A 351 -15.51 -8.29 -20.84
C GLU A 351 -14.29 -8.90 -21.53
N TYR A 352 -13.53 -8.07 -22.27
CA TYR A 352 -12.30 -8.51 -22.90
C TYR A 352 -11.20 -8.87 -21.88
N LEU A 353 -11.25 -8.25 -20.70
CA LEU A 353 -10.25 -8.39 -19.63
C LEU A 353 -10.55 -9.54 -18.67
N LEU A 354 -11.83 -9.88 -18.48
CA LEU A 354 -12.29 -10.85 -17.47
C LEU A 354 -11.42 -12.13 -17.39
N PRO A 355 -11.02 -12.77 -18.50
CA PRO A 355 -10.24 -14.01 -18.41
C PRO A 355 -8.83 -13.85 -17.83
N GLY A 356 -8.28 -12.63 -17.82
CA GLY A 356 -6.98 -12.32 -17.23
C GLY A 356 -7.07 -11.94 -15.75
N LEU A 357 -8.12 -11.23 -15.35
CA LEU A 357 -8.24 -10.57 -14.04
C LEU A 357 -8.00 -11.46 -12.83
N TRP A 358 -8.32 -12.75 -12.88
CA TRP A 358 -8.12 -13.66 -11.75
C TRP A 358 -7.56 -15.01 -12.19
N ALA A 359 -6.77 -15.03 -13.27
CA ALA A 359 -6.19 -16.25 -13.81
C ALA A 359 -5.21 -16.92 -12.82
N ASN A 360 -4.54 -16.13 -11.97
CA ASN A 360 -3.50 -16.60 -11.05
C ASN A 360 -3.68 -16.12 -9.59
N ARG A 361 -4.68 -15.28 -9.31
CA ARG A 361 -4.91 -14.71 -7.97
C ARG A 361 -6.37 -14.33 -7.75
N THR A 362 -6.78 -14.34 -6.49
CA THR A 362 -8.02 -13.73 -6.00
C THR A 362 -7.75 -12.32 -5.44
N GLY A 363 -8.81 -11.55 -5.24
CA GLY A 363 -8.80 -10.23 -4.61
C GLY A 363 -9.45 -9.15 -5.45
N PRO A 364 -9.77 -8.00 -4.83
CA PRO A 364 -10.29 -6.83 -5.53
C PRO A 364 -9.27 -6.24 -6.51
N ARG A 365 -9.77 -5.50 -7.50
CA ARG A 365 -8.98 -4.84 -8.55
C ARG A 365 -9.18 -3.32 -8.51
N THR A 366 -8.09 -2.58 -8.66
CA THR A 366 -8.12 -1.15 -8.96
C THR A 366 -7.83 -0.95 -10.44
N PHE A 367 -8.79 -0.40 -11.18
CA PHE A 367 -8.68 -0.06 -12.59
C PHE A 367 -8.31 1.41 -12.70
N ILE A 368 -7.21 1.71 -13.35
CA ILE A 368 -6.85 3.06 -13.76
C ILE A 368 -7.10 3.14 -15.26
N MET A 369 -8.06 3.95 -15.67
CA MET A 369 -8.48 4.05 -17.07
C MET A 369 -8.56 5.49 -17.54
N VAL A 370 -8.34 5.67 -18.83
CA VAL A 370 -8.53 6.97 -19.49
C VAL A 370 -10.02 7.34 -19.55
N HIS A 371 -10.29 8.64 -19.64
CA HIS A 371 -11.63 9.19 -19.52
C HIS A 371 -12.57 8.71 -20.64
N GLU A 372 -12.10 8.55 -21.88
CA GLU A 372 -12.92 8.00 -22.97
C GLU A 372 -13.40 6.57 -22.69
N MET A 373 -12.57 5.74 -22.07
CA MET A 373 -12.96 4.36 -21.75
C MET A 373 -14.05 4.31 -20.68
N ALA A 374 -13.99 5.22 -19.70
CA ALA A 374 -15.06 5.41 -18.72
C ALA A 374 -16.34 5.93 -19.39
N GLN A 375 -16.21 6.87 -20.33
CA GLN A 375 -17.34 7.37 -21.10
C GLN A 375 -18.01 6.25 -21.92
N HIS A 376 -17.26 5.36 -22.54
CA HIS A 376 -17.84 4.19 -23.24
C HIS A 376 -18.61 3.26 -22.30
N LEU A 377 -18.14 3.04 -21.06
CA LEU A 377 -18.88 2.25 -20.05
C LEU A 377 -20.18 2.97 -19.65
N TYR A 378 -20.12 4.29 -19.47
CA TYR A 378 -21.29 5.11 -19.17
C TYR A 378 -22.34 5.05 -20.28
N GLU A 379 -21.91 5.18 -21.53
CA GLU A 379 -22.79 5.12 -22.71
C GLU A 379 -23.35 3.71 -22.94
N TYR A 380 -22.57 2.67 -22.65
CA TYR A 380 -23.01 1.28 -22.66
C TYR A 380 -24.16 1.04 -21.66
N GLY A 381 -24.10 1.67 -20.49
CA GLY A 381 -25.19 1.62 -19.51
C GLY A 381 -24.80 1.81 -18.05
N PHE A 382 -23.50 1.81 -17.72
CA PHE A 382 -23.03 1.94 -16.34
C PHE A 382 -23.13 3.39 -15.86
N LYS A 383 -24.25 3.76 -15.25
CA LYS A 383 -24.51 5.14 -14.79
C LYS A 383 -23.77 5.53 -13.49
N SER A 384 -23.05 4.61 -12.87
CA SER A 384 -22.15 4.89 -11.75
C SER A 384 -20.98 3.90 -11.72
N LYS A 385 -19.92 4.24 -10.98
CA LYS A 385 -18.79 3.31 -10.73
C LYS A 385 -19.25 2.09 -9.93
N GLU A 386 -20.19 2.25 -9.00
CA GLU A 386 -20.76 1.16 -8.20
C GLU A 386 -21.44 0.09 -9.08
N ALA A 387 -22.16 0.51 -10.13
CA ALA A 387 -22.75 -0.44 -11.08
C ALA A 387 -21.69 -1.26 -11.83
N VAL A 388 -20.52 -0.67 -12.12
CA VAL A 388 -19.39 -1.40 -12.69
C VAL A 388 -18.81 -2.38 -11.66
N TYR A 389 -18.62 -1.95 -10.42
CA TYR A 389 -18.11 -2.80 -9.35
C TYR A 389 -19.00 -4.01 -9.09
N GLU A 390 -20.32 -3.81 -9.04
CA GLU A 390 -21.31 -4.88 -8.88
C GLU A 390 -21.21 -5.88 -10.03
N TRP A 391 -21.18 -5.38 -11.27
CA TRP A 391 -21.05 -6.23 -12.45
C TRP A 391 -19.75 -7.03 -12.45
N ILE A 392 -18.60 -6.42 -12.12
CA ILE A 392 -17.31 -7.11 -12.03
C ILE A 392 -17.36 -8.20 -10.95
N TRP A 393 -17.95 -7.89 -9.79
CA TRP A 393 -18.05 -8.82 -8.67
C TRP A 393 -18.94 -10.01 -9.00
N GLU A 394 -20.09 -9.79 -9.64
CA GLU A 394 -20.99 -10.87 -10.12
C GLU A 394 -20.32 -11.74 -11.19
N LYS A 395 -19.55 -11.14 -12.11
CA LYS A 395 -18.78 -11.87 -13.13
C LYS A 395 -17.60 -12.66 -12.57
N SER A 396 -17.20 -12.40 -11.32
CA SER A 396 -16.10 -13.08 -10.65
C SER A 396 -16.51 -14.36 -9.92
N LEU A 397 -17.79 -14.73 -9.93
CA LEU A 397 -18.26 -15.92 -9.23
C LEU A 397 -17.66 -17.19 -9.87
N THR A 398 -17.00 -18.00 -9.04
CA THR A 398 -16.44 -19.30 -9.41
C THR A 398 -16.91 -20.38 -8.43
N PRO A 399 -17.03 -21.65 -8.84
CA PRO A 399 -17.28 -22.75 -7.92
C PRO A 399 -16.22 -22.84 -6.80
N VAL A 400 -16.64 -23.17 -5.57
CA VAL A 400 -15.73 -23.36 -4.43
C VAL A 400 -14.59 -24.35 -4.74
N LYS A 401 -14.87 -25.42 -5.50
CA LYS A 401 -13.82 -26.38 -5.91
C LYS A 401 -12.68 -25.74 -6.70
N ASP A 402 -12.99 -24.72 -7.50
CA ASP A 402 -12.02 -24.00 -8.31
C ASP A 402 -11.34 -22.92 -7.47
N TYR A 403 -12.10 -22.28 -6.57
CA TYR A 403 -11.59 -21.33 -5.58
C TYR A 403 -10.53 -21.93 -4.65
N ARG A 404 -10.65 -23.22 -4.30
CA ARG A 404 -9.66 -23.96 -3.50
C ARG A 404 -8.30 -24.11 -4.17
N ASN A 405 -8.20 -23.87 -5.48
CA ASN A 405 -6.94 -24.02 -6.22
C ASN A 405 -6.09 -22.73 -6.24
N TYR A 406 -6.57 -21.63 -5.65
CA TYR A 406 -5.76 -20.42 -5.47
C TYR A 406 -4.88 -20.54 -4.21
N SER A 407 -3.74 -19.85 -4.21
CA SER A 407 -2.72 -19.96 -3.14
C SER A 407 -3.04 -19.20 -1.84
N TRP A 408 -3.91 -18.19 -1.88
CA TRP A 408 -4.20 -17.30 -0.75
C TRP A 408 -5.49 -17.61 0.04
N PRO A 409 -6.52 -18.25 -0.54
CA PRO A 409 -7.71 -18.63 0.20
C PRO A 409 -7.48 -19.39 1.50
N ASP A 410 -6.48 -20.27 1.59
CA ASP A 410 -6.16 -20.98 2.84
C ASP A 410 -5.98 -20.01 4.02
N LEU A 411 -5.29 -18.89 3.80
CA LEU A 411 -5.07 -17.87 4.82
C LEU A 411 -6.35 -17.08 5.11
N THR A 412 -7.00 -16.57 4.06
CA THR A 412 -8.16 -15.67 4.21
C THR A 412 -9.43 -16.36 4.72
N THR A 413 -9.50 -17.69 4.60
CA THR A 413 -10.63 -18.51 5.04
C THR A 413 -10.39 -19.20 6.39
N ASP A 414 -9.28 -18.90 7.07
CA ASP A 414 -8.86 -19.56 8.31
C ASP A 414 -8.77 -21.09 8.13
N GLY A 415 -8.00 -21.52 7.12
CA GLY A 415 -7.87 -22.93 6.76
C GLY A 415 -9.22 -23.58 6.44
N TRP A 416 -10.12 -22.86 5.77
CA TRP A 416 -11.49 -23.28 5.43
C TRP A 416 -12.43 -23.48 6.64
N MET A 417 -12.01 -23.10 7.84
CA MET A 417 -12.80 -23.21 9.07
C MET A 417 -13.66 -21.99 9.33
N GLY A 418 -13.31 -20.85 8.73
CA GLY A 418 -14.07 -19.60 8.80
C GLY A 418 -15.46 -19.70 8.18
N ILE A 419 -16.28 -18.69 8.43
CA ILE A 419 -17.63 -18.56 7.87
C ILE A 419 -17.53 -17.83 6.54
N GLU A 420 -18.07 -18.45 5.48
CA GLU A 420 -18.23 -17.79 4.19
C GLU A 420 -19.43 -16.84 4.29
N ARG A 421 -19.21 -15.59 3.89
CA ARG A 421 -20.08 -14.46 4.22
C ARG A 421 -21.46 -14.55 3.56
N THR A 422 -21.55 -15.04 2.33
CA THR A 422 -22.80 -15.06 1.56
C THR A 422 -23.72 -16.19 1.98
N SER A 423 -23.16 -17.33 2.38
CA SER A 423 -23.90 -18.52 2.82
C SER A 423 -24.20 -18.53 4.32
N GLY A 424 -23.39 -17.85 5.13
CA GLY A 424 -23.40 -17.97 6.59
C GLY A 424 -22.95 -19.33 7.12
N LYS A 425 -22.38 -20.19 6.26
CA LYS A 425 -21.87 -21.53 6.61
C LYS A 425 -20.35 -21.54 6.63
N ARG A 426 -19.75 -22.58 7.23
CA ARG A 426 -18.29 -22.75 7.13
C ARG A 426 -17.89 -23.08 5.70
N TRP A 427 -16.75 -22.57 5.25
CA TRP A 427 -16.22 -22.83 3.91
C TRP A 427 -16.13 -24.32 3.58
N LYS A 428 -15.70 -25.15 4.54
CA LYS A 428 -15.60 -26.61 4.38
C LYS A 428 -16.96 -27.33 4.20
N GLU A 429 -18.07 -26.69 4.57
CA GLU A 429 -19.42 -27.26 4.49
C GLU A 429 -20.12 -26.88 3.18
N LEU A 430 -19.50 -26.02 2.37
CA LEU A 430 -20.06 -25.58 1.10
C LEU A 430 -19.98 -26.69 0.05
N PRO A 431 -21.05 -26.89 -0.73
CA PRO A 431 -21.00 -27.69 -1.94
C PRO A 431 -19.90 -27.20 -2.89
N ASP A 432 -19.26 -28.13 -3.60
CA ASP A 432 -18.17 -27.82 -4.53
C ASP A 432 -18.58 -26.86 -5.67
N ASP A 433 -19.86 -26.86 -6.04
CA ASP A 433 -20.47 -25.99 -7.05
C ASP A 433 -21.03 -24.68 -6.49
N TYR A 434 -20.94 -24.45 -5.17
CA TYR A 434 -21.39 -23.20 -4.57
C TYR A 434 -20.59 -22.02 -5.16
N PRO A 435 -21.24 -20.95 -5.64
CA PRO A 435 -20.55 -19.83 -6.26
C PRO A 435 -19.96 -18.90 -5.20
N VAL A 436 -18.67 -18.59 -5.32
CA VAL A 436 -17.96 -17.63 -4.46
C VAL A 436 -17.23 -16.59 -5.30
N PRO A 437 -17.20 -15.31 -4.87
CA PRO A 437 -16.55 -14.24 -5.61
C PRO A 437 -15.04 -14.32 -5.48
N VAL A 438 -14.32 -14.18 -6.60
CA VAL A 438 -12.86 -13.99 -6.55
C VAL A 438 -12.45 -12.52 -6.52
N ALA A 439 -13.37 -11.57 -6.77
CA ALA A 439 -13.12 -10.13 -6.82
C ALA A 439 -13.14 -9.41 -5.45
N GLY A 440 -12.91 -10.13 -4.35
CA GLY A 440 -13.02 -9.60 -2.98
C GLY A 440 -14.37 -9.85 -2.31
N ASN A 441 -14.51 -9.38 -1.07
CA ASN A 441 -15.63 -9.67 -0.18
C ASN A 441 -16.90 -8.88 -0.50
N MET A 442 -16.75 -7.76 -1.22
CA MET A 442 -17.86 -6.93 -1.67
C MET A 442 -17.48 -6.12 -2.91
N PRO A 443 -18.47 -5.75 -3.76
CA PRO A 443 -18.22 -4.96 -4.96
C PRO A 443 -17.37 -3.72 -4.70
N SER A 444 -17.71 -2.97 -3.64
CA SER A 444 -17.02 -1.74 -3.24
C SER A 444 -15.64 -1.94 -2.61
N GLU A 445 -14.97 -3.08 -2.80
CA GLU A 445 -13.52 -3.21 -2.63
C GLU A 445 -12.77 -2.97 -3.95
N ASN A 446 -13.45 -3.09 -5.10
CA ASN A 446 -12.92 -2.73 -6.41
C ASN A 446 -12.95 -1.22 -6.62
N ARG A 447 -12.01 -0.67 -7.39
CA ARG A 447 -11.89 0.78 -7.59
C ARG A 447 -11.69 1.12 -9.05
N ILE A 448 -12.25 2.25 -9.48
CA ILE A 448 -11.96 2.88 -10.76
C ILE A 448 -11.41 4.27 -10.48
N ILE A 449 -10.22 4.54 -11.00
CA ILE A 449 -9.59 5.85 -10.97
C ILE A 449 -9.47 6.33 -12.41
N ILE A 450 -10.04 7.50 -12.69
CA ILE A 450 -9.89 8.12 -14.00
C ILE A 450 -8.60 8.90 -14.01
N SER A 451 -7.67 8.55 -14.89
CA SER A 451 -6.37 9.23 -15.03
C SER A 451 -5.68 8.73 -16.30
N GLY A 452 -4.72 9.50 -16.83
CA GLY A 452 -4.01 9.15 -18.06
C GLY A 452 -4.33 10.08 -19.24
N GLY A 453 -3.77 9.75 -20.41
CA GLY A 453 -3.98 10.51 -21.66
C GLY A 453 -5.26 10.10 -22.40
N ASP A 454 -5.28 10.29 -23.72
CA ASP A 454 -6.44 9.98 -24.58
C ASP A 454 -6.28 8.67 -25.39
N GLU A 455 -5.18 7.93 -25.19
CA GLU A 455 -4.99 6.61 -25.80
C GLU A 455 -5.64 5.53 -24.94
N GLU A 456 -6.45 4.68 -25.57
CA GLU A 456 -7.35 3.76 -24.88
C GLU A 456 -6.57 2.60 -24.21
N LEU A 457 -6.25 2.81 -22.94
CA LEU A 457 -5.53 1.90 -22.04
C LEU A 457 -6.21 1.84 -20.67
N CYS A 458 -6.19 0.63 -20.08
CA CYS A 458 -6.52 0.41 -18.68
C CYS A 458 -5.35 -0.30 -17.99
N LEU A 459 -4.89 0.26 -16.87
CA LEU A 459 -4.01 -0.44 -15.93
C LEU A 459 -4.85 -1.11 -14.86
N GLU A 460 -4.42 -2.30 -14.45
CA GLU A 460 -5.11 -3.15 -13.50
C GLU A 460 -4.13 -3.43 -12.37
N ILE A 461 -4.47 -2.96 -11.18
CA ILE A 461 -3.67 -3.18 -9.98
C ILE A 461 -4.35 -4.24 -9.14
N SER A 462 -3.61 -5.31 -8.84
CA SER A 462 -4.04 -6.39 -7.96
C SER A 462 -4.13 -5.92 -6.50
N GLY A 463 -5.12 -6.43 -5.77
CA GLY A 463 -5.20 -6.33 -4.30
C GLY A 463 -6.07 -5.20 -3.76
N GLY A 464 -6.62 -4.34 -4.63
CA GLY A 464 -7.43 -3.18 -4.23
C GLY A 464 -6.76 -2.33 -3.14
N PRO A 465 -7.49 -1.44 -2.45
CA PRO A 465 -7.00 -0.89 -1.19
C PRO A 465 -7.07 -1.92 -0.06
N ILE A 466 -5.95 -2.13 0.63
CA ILE A 466 -5.95 -2.86 1.91
C ILE A 466 -6.58 -1.96 2.99
N GLY A 467 -7.81 -2.26 3.39
CA GLY A 467 -8.56 -1.49 4.40
C GLY A 467 -9.90 -1.00 3.87
N SER A 468 -10.91 -0.87 4.75
CA SER A 468 -12.24 -0.41 4.35
C SER A 468 -12.31 1.11 4.15
N ASN A 469 -11.32 1.86 4.66
CA ASN A 469 -11.20 3.30 4.45
C ASN A 469 -9.71 3.73 4.30
N PRO A 470 -9.08 3.51 3.14
CA PRO A 470 -7.67 3.84 2.86
C PRO A 470 -7.42 5.34 2.57
N VAL A 471 -8.39 6.20 2.86
CA VAL A 471 -8.42 7.60 2.40
C VAL A 471 -8.29 8.56 3.56
N TYR A 472 -7.41 9.54 3.41
CA TYR A 472 -7.02 10.52 4.41
C TYR A 472 -7.33 11.93 3.91
N SER A 473 -7.91 12.77 4.76
CA SER A 473 -8.31 14.13 4.39
C SER A 473 -7.08 15.02 4.25
N VAL A 474 -6.90 15.64 3.09
CA VAL A 474 -5.84 16.63 2.89
C VAL A 474 -6.22 17.96 3.55
N ASP A 475 -7.50 18.32 3.51
CA ASP A 475 -7.98 19.59 4.05
C ASP A 475 -7.91 19.64 5.58
N ALA A 476 -7.93 18.47 6.24
CA ALA A 476 -7.70 18.37 7.68
C ALA A 476 -6.25 18.68 8.09
N TRP A 477 -5.33 18.83 7.14
CA TRP A 477 -3.91 19.15 7.36
C TRP A 477 -3.46 20.48 6.71
N ARG A 478 -4.40 21.26 6.17
CA ARG A 478 -4.12 22.55 5.51
C ARG A 478 -3.71 23.66 6.47
#